data_AF-Q848N7-F1
#
_entry.id   AF-Q848N7-F1
#
_cell.length_a   1.000
_cell.length_b   1.000
_cell.length_c   1.000
_cell.angle_alpha   90.00
_cell.angle_beta   90.00
_cell.angle_gamma   90.00
#
_symmetry.space_group_name_H-M   'P 1'
#
loop_
_entity.id
_entity.type
_entity.pdbx_description
1 polymer ?
#
loop_
_entity_poly.entity_id
_entity_poly.type
_entity_poly.pdbx_seq_one_letter_code
_entity_poly.pdbx_strand_id
1 'polypeptide(L)'
;MAASASKSCQSEECEVAQEYTVEQLNHGRKVIDFMRWDYWAFGISGFLLIAAIVVMGVRGFNWGLDFTGGTVIEITLEKPAEMDVMRDALEKAGFVEPLLQNFGSSHDIMVRMPPTEGENGGQVLGSKVLSVINEATNQHAAVKRIEFVGPSVGADLAQNGAMALIVALISAKCRIDSASVTSLKPHGPMMHPAMRYPSTDPNPSRTAIGTISAAEPR
;
A
#
# COMPACT_ATOMS: atom_id res chain seq x y z
N MET A 1 54.97 18.29 -22.49
CA MET A 1 55.94 17.59 -21.62
C MET A 1 55.32 16.27 -21.21
N ALA A 2 56.13 15.20 -21.28
CA ALA A 2 55.74 13.82 -21.49
C ALA A 2 55.35 13.02 -20.23
N ALA A 3 54.60 11.93 -20.43
CA ALA A 3 54.87 10.59 -19.87
C ALA A 3 53.89 9.60 -20.55
N SER A 4 54.29 8.91 -21.62
CA SER A 4 54.98 7.61 -21.62
C SER A 4 54.13 6.46 -21.05
N ALA A 5 53.64 5.61 -21.95
CA ALA A 5 53.60 4.15 -21.76
C ALA A 5 53.44 3.48 -23.13
N SER A 6 54.54 3.40 -23.89
CA SER A 6 54.60 2.56 -25.08
C SER A 6 54.97 1.13 -24.69
N LYS A 7 53.98 0.24 -24.81
CA LYS A 7 54.05 -1.18 -25.24
C LYS A 7 55.09 -2.09 -24.55
N SER A 8 54.59 -3.05 -23.77
CA SER A 8 55.09 -4.43 -23.83
C SER A 8 54.02 -5.44 -23.38
N CYS A 9 53.29 -6.03 -24.33
CA CYS A 9 52.71 -7.37 -24.17
C CYS A 9 52.93 -8.11 -25.48
N GLN A 10 53.86 -9.07 -25.45
CA GLN A 10 53.98 -10.16 -26.40
C GLN A 10 52.87 -11.19 -26.13
N SER A 11 52.48 -11.92 -27.17
CA SER A 11 51.53 -13.06 -27.22
C SER A 11 50.04 -12.79 -26.94
N GLU A 12 49.31 -12.74 -28.06
CA GLU A 12 47.90 -13.11 -28.37
C GLU A 12 46.66 -12.68 -27.56
N GLU A 13 46.74 -12.07 -26.38
CA GLU A 13 45.51 -11.59 -25.71
C GLU A 13 45.63 -10.11 -25.34
N CYS A 14 45.55 -9.24 -26.36
CA CYS A 14 45.15 -7.86 -26.16
C CYS A 14 43.62 -7.89 -26.07
N GLU A 15 43.08 -8.11 -24.87
CA GLU A 15 41.65 -7.97 -24.61
C GLU A 15 41.29 -6.52 -24.96
N VAL A 16 40.76 -6.35 -26.17
CA VAL A 16 40.23 -5.08 -26.66
C VAL A 16 39.09 -4.74 -25.73
N ALA A 17 39.32 -3.83 -24.79
CA ALA A 17 38.22 -3.16 -24.09
C ALA A 17 37.46 -2.36 -25.16
N GLN A 18 36.52 -3.03 -25.85
CA GLN A 18 35.60 -2.40 -26.76
C GLN A 18 34.82 -1.39 -25.94
N GLU A 19 35.01 -0.11 -26.26
CA GLU A 19 34.20 0.98 -25.75
C GLU A 19 32.79 0.81 -26.32
N TYR A 20 31.95 0.04 -25.62
CA TYR A 20 30.56 -0.15 -26.00
C TYR A 20 29.80 1.14 -25.71
N THR A 21 29.53 1.92 -26.76
CA THR A 21 28.59 3.04 -26.68
C THR A 21 27.22 2.50 -26.28
N VAL A 22 26.56 3.15 -25.32
CA VAL A 22 25.26 2.79 -24.71
C VAL A 22 24.15 2.39 -25.69
N GLU A 23 24.27 2.78 -26.96
CA GLU A 23 23.39 2.43 -28.07
C GLU A 23 23.41 0.93 -28.44
N GLN A 24 24.55 0.23 -28.31
CA GLN A 24 24.68 -1.17 -28.75
C GLN A 24 24.05 -2.18 -27.77
N LEU A 25 23.91 -1.83 -26.48
CA LEU A 25 23.31 -2.69 -25.45
C LEU A 25 21.80 -2.52 -25.31
N ASN A 26 21.24 -1.52 -25.99
CA ASN A 26 19.86 -1.13 -25.81
C ASN A 26 19.02 -1.63 -26.99
N HIS A 27 18.51 -2.86 -26.87
CA HIS A 27 17.61 -3.54 -27.82
C HIS A 27 16.31 -2.74 -28.10
N GLY A 28 16.40 -1.59 -28.78
CA GLY A 28 15.25 -0.78 -29.19
C GLY A 28 14.40 -0.17 -28.08
N ARG A 29 14.84 -0.18 -26.81
CA ARG A 29 14.08 0.43 -25.69
C ARG A 29 14.53 1.87 -25.49
N LYS A 30 13.62 2.84 -25.42
CA LYS A 30 14.01 4.23 -25.13
C LYS A 30 14.48 4.36 -23.68
N VAL A 31 15.71 4.80 -23.46
CA VAL A 31 16.20 5.20 -22.13
C VAL A 31 15.69 6.62 -21.88
N ILE A 32 14.72 6.76 -20.97
CA ILE A 32 14.22 8.06 -20.55
C ILE A 32 14.97 8.44 -19.28
N ASP A 33 15.61 9.60 -19.31
CA ASP A 33 16.46 10.08 -18.22
C ASP A 33 15.62 10.82 -17.16
N PHE A 34 14.88 10.05 -16.36
CA PHE A 34 13.99 10.56 -15.30
C PHE A 34 14.76 11.18 -14.12
N MET A 35 16.03 10.82 -13.94
CA MET A 35 16.90 11.26 -12.83
C MET A 35 17.27 12.74 -12.90
N ARG A 36 17.02 13.45 -14.00
CA ARG A 36 17.37 14.88 -14.10
C ARG A 36 16.32 15.79 -13.48
N TRP A 37 15.08 15.33 -13.34
CA TRP A 37 13.93 16.10 -12.85
C TRP A 37 13.42 15.62 -11.50
N ASP A 38 14.06 14.59 -10.94
CA ASP A 38 13.70 13.98 -9.66
C ASP A 38 13.73 15.00 -8.50
N TYR A 39 14.74 15.88 -8.43
CA TYR A 39 14.85 16.88 -7.37
C TYR A 39 13.68 17.88 -7.36
N TRP A 40 13.22 18.29 -8.55
CA TRP A 40 12.04 19.16 -8.69
C TRP A 40 10.76 18.41 -8.32
N ALA A 41 10.63 17.16 -8.76
CA ALA A 41 9.51 16.30 -8.40
C ALA A 41 9.45 16.02 -6.90
N PHE A 42 10.59 15.78 -6.24
CA PHE A 42 10.70 15.62 -4.78
C PHE A 42 10.36 16.90 -4.04
N GLY A 43 10.81 18.07 -4.53
CA GLY A 43 10.46 19.36 -3.94
C GLY A 43 8.96 19.62 -3.98
N ILE A 44 8.32 19.40 -5.13
CA ILE A 44 6.86 19.52 -5.30
C ILE A 44 6.13 18.50 -4.41
N SER A 45 6.58 17.25 -4.40
CA SER A 45 5.96 16.19 -3.58
C SER A 45 6.05 16.49 -2.08
N GLY A 46 7.19 16.99 -1.62
CA GLY A 46 7.40 17.42 -0.24
C GLY A 46 6.51 18.61 0.13
N PHE A 47 6.37 19.59 -0.77
CA PHE A 47 5.44 20.70 -0.58
C PHE A 47 3.98 20.23 -0.47
N LEU A 48 3.53 19.36 -1.38
CA LEU A 48 2.18 18.76 -1.35
C LEU A 48 1.95 17.96 -0.06
N LEU A 49 2.95 17.25 0.43
CA LEU A 49 2.86 16.51 1.69
C LEU A 49 2.64 17.46 2.88
N ILE A 50 3.43 18.54 2.97
CA ILE A 50 3.26 19.55 4.03
C ILE A 50 1.89 20.21 3.91
N ALA A 51 1.47 20.58 2.69
CA ALA A 51 0.17 21.16 2.46
C ALA A 51 -0.97 20.22 2.90
N ALA A 52 -0.86 18.92 2.62
CA ALA A 52 -1.83 17.93 3.08
C ALA A 52 -1.92 17.85 4.60
N ILE A 53 -0.78 17.86 5.30
CA ILE A 53 -0.73 17.86 6.78
C ILE A 53 -1.37 19.14 7.34
N VAL A 54 -1.08 20.30 6.76
CA VAL A 54 -1.67 21.59 7.18
C VAL A 54 -3.18 21.60 6.97
N VAL A 55 -3.66 21.16 5.79
CA VAL A 55 -5.10 21.08 5.50
C VAL A 55 -5.80 20.16 6.49
N MET A 56 -5.22 18.99 6.78
CA MET A 56 -5.75 18.06 7.77
C MET A 56 -5.79 18.67 9.18
N GLY A 57 -4.78 19.45 9.58
CA GLY A 57 -4.75 20.12 10.88
C GLY A 57 -5.76 21.27 11.02
N VAL A 58 -6.01 22.03 9.95
CA VAL A 58 -6.92 23.20 9.97
C VAL A 58 -8.38 22.80 9.76
N ARG A 59 -8.68 21.88 8.83
CA ARG A 59 -10.05 21.40 8.55
C ARG A 59 -10.52 20.35 9.57
N GLY A 60 -9.60 19.76 10.33
CA GLY A 60 -9.88 18.65 11.22
C GLY A 60 -10.09 17.34 10.46
N PHE A 61 -10.31 16.28 11.23
CA PHE A 61 -10.67 14.95 10.72
C PHE A 61 -12.18 14.76 10.79
N ASN A 62 -12.78 14.22 9.72
CA ASN A 62 -14.12 13.65 9.78
C ASN A 62 -14.04 12.32 10.51
N TRP A 63 -14.17 12.35 11.83
CA TRP A 63 -14.10 11.15 12.65
C TRP A 63 -15.31 10.25 12.39
N GLY A 64 -15.05 8.95 12.22
CA GLY A 64 -16.11 7.95 12.15
C GLY A 64 -16.74 7.69 13.51
N LEU A 65 -17.98 7.19 13.50
CA LEU A 65 -18.70 6.80 14.72
C LEU A 65 -17.98 5.72 15.54
N ASP A 66 -17.15 4.90 14.90
CA ASP A 66 -16.35 3.89 15.59
C ASP A 66 -15.30 4.50 16.55
N PHE A 67 -14.93 5.77 16.33
CA PHE A 67 -13.94 6.48 17.13
C PHE A 67 -14.55 7.52 18.06
N THR A 68 -15.62 8.19 17.64
CA THR A 68 -16.34 9.18 18.47
C THR A 68 -17.39 8.53 19.37
N GLY A 69 -17.77 7.28 19.10
CA GLY A 69 -19.02 6.70 19.58
C GLY A 69 -20.23 7.30 18.86
N GLY A 70 -21.42 6.85 19.23
CA GLY A 70 -22.71 7.34 18.74
C GLY A 70 -23.68 6.22 18.41
N THR A 71 -24.71 6.55 17.61
CA THR A 71 -25.78 5.61 17.26
C THR A 71 -25.89 5.48 15.74
N VAL A 72 -25.93 4.25 15.26
CA VAL A 72 -26.25 3.90 13.87
C VAL A 72 -27.62 3.24 13.86
N ILE A 73 -28.49 3.73 12.99
CA ILE A 73 -29.85 3.22 12.85
C ILE A 73 -30.07 2.86 11.39
N GLU A 74 -30.36 1.58 11.14
CA GLU A 74 -30.75 1.08 9.83
C GLU A 74 -32.26 1.01 9.74
N ILE A 75 -32.80 1.65 8.70
CA ILE A 75 -34.23 1.81 8.47
C ILE A 75 -34.53 1.37 7.05
N THR A 76 -35.57 0.56 6.89
CA THR A 76 -36.11 0.16 5.58
C THR A 76 -37.45 0.87 5.37
N LEU A 77 -37.63 1.46 4.20
CA LEU A 77 -38.84 2.17 3.79
C LEU A 77 -39.52 1.44 2.63
N GLU A 78 -40.84 1.60 2.53
CA GLU A 78 -41.61 0.96 1.45
C GLU A 78 -41.40 1.64 0.08
N LYS A 79 -41.17 2.96 0.06
CA LYS A 79 -40.90 3.73 -1.16
C LYS A 79 -39.45 4.21 -1.19
N PRO A 80 -38.90 4.53 -2.37
CA PRO A 80 -37.57 5.12 -2.48
C PRO A 80 -37.46 6.34 -1.59
N ALA A 81 -36.35 6.40 -0.85
CA ALA A 81 -36.16 7.39 0.17
C ALA A 81 -35.63 8.72 -0.39
N GLU A 82 -36.27 9.82 0.00
CA GLU A 82 -35.76 11.16 -0.25
C GLU A 82 -34.89 11.63 0.93
N MET A 83 -33.57 11.59 0.75
CA MET A 83 -32.61 11.92 1.80
C MET A 83 -32.75 13.36 2.30
N ASP A 84 -33.03 14.30 1.40
CA ASP A 84 -33.11 15.74 1.74
C ASP A 84 -34.29 16.03 2.68
N VAL A 85 -35.46 15.47 2.40
CA VAL A 85 -36.65 15.63 3.25
C VAL A 85 -36.41 15.04 4.64
N MET A 86 -35.78 13.87 4.70
CA MET A 86 -35.47 13.21 5.97
C MET A 86 -34.41 13.96 6.77
N ARG A 87 -33.37 14.46 6.12
CA ARG A 87 -32.32 15.26 6.75
C ARG A 87 -32.92 16.52 7.36
N ASP A 88 -33.72 17.25 6.59
CA ASP A 88 -34.41 18.46 7.07
C ASP A 88 -35.36 18.16 8.24
N ALA A 89 -36.07 17.03 8.21
CA ALA A 89 -36.95 16.63 9.30
C ALA A 89 -36.18 16.31 10.60
N LEU A 90 -35.03 15.64 10.48
CA LEU A 90 -34.17 15.32 11.62
C LEU A 90 -33.46 16.57 12.19
N GLU A 91 -33.01 17.48 11.33
CA GLU A 91 -32.45 18.77 11.76
C GLU A 91 -33.52 19.60 12.51
N LYS A 92 -34.75 19.65 12.01
CA LYS A 92 -35.89 20.33 12.69
C LYS A 92 -36.25 19.67 14.02
N ALA A 93 -36.05 18.36 14.16
CA ALA A 93 -36.26 17.62 15.40
C ALA A 93 -35.15 17.88 16.45
N GLY A 94 -34.12 18.65 16.10
CA GLY A 94 -33.04 19.05 17.01
C GLY A 94 -31.83 18.12 16.99
N PHE A 95 -31.73 17.21 16.01
CA PHE A 95 -30.53 16.39 15.83
C PHE A 95 -29.44 17.23 15.12
N VAL A 96 -28.26 17.31 15.73
CA VAL A 96 -27.13 18.07 15.19
C VAL A 96 -26.43 17.23 14.12
N GLU A 97 -26.43 17.71 12.88
CA GLU A 97 -25.73 17.13 11.72
C GLU A 97 -25.92 15.61 11.54
N PRO A 98 -27.16 15.12 11.35
CA PRO A 98 -27.40 13.70 11.10
C PRO A 98 -26.84 13.30 9.74
N LEU A 99 -25.95 12.31 9.72
CA LEU A 99 -25.34 11.80 8.49
C LEU A 99 -26.21 10.68 7.93
N LEU A 100 -26.92 10.96 6.84
CA LEU A 100 -27.82 10.02 6.17
C LEU A 100 -27.14 9.43 4.93
N GLN A 101 -27.22 8.11 4.78
CA GLN A 101 -26.65 7.41 3.64
C GLN A 101 -27.53 6.23 3.23
N ASN A 102 -27.72 6.02 1.94
CA ASN A 102 -28.35 4.79 1.43
C ASN A 102 -27.50 3.55 1.74
N PHE A 103 -28.13 2.48 2.18
CA PHE A 103 -27.45 1.26 2.58
C PHE A 103 -27.92 0.06 1.75
N GLY A 104 -27.19 -0.27 0.70
CA GLY A 104 -27.49 -1.41 -0.17
C GLY A 104 -28.57 -1.14 -1.23
N SER A 105 -29.70 -0.54 -0.87
CA SER A 105 -30.80 -0.21 -1.80
C SER A 105 -31.32 1.22 -1.64
N SER A 106 -32.19 1.68 -2.56
CA SER A 106 -32.86 2.99 -2.44
C SER A 106 -33.92 3.04 -1.33
N HIS A 107 -34.26 1.90 -0.75
CA HIS A 107 -35.27 1.74 0.30
C HIS A 107 -34.64 1.61 1.68
N ASP A 108 -33.36 1.24 1.74
CA ASP A 108 -32.62 1.03 2.97
C ASP A 108 -31.73 2.25 3.23
N ILE A 109 -31.83 2.80 4.43
CA ILE A 109 -31.08 3.98 4.85
C ILE A 109 -30.39 3.69 6.16
N MET A 110 -29.16 4.17 6.26
CA MET A 110 -28.40 4.25 7.48
C MET A 110 -28.37 5.70 7.96
N VAL A 111 -28.85 5.90 9.18
CA VAL A 111 -28.78 7.19 9.89
C VAL A 111 -27.68 7.08 10.93
N ARG A 112 -26.70 7.97 10.84
CA ARG A 112 -25.54 8.04 11.73
C ARG A 112 -25.63 9.32 12.54
N MET A 113 -25.62 9.19 13.86
CA MET A 113 -25.74 10.32 14.77
C MET A 113 -24.64 10.29 15.83
N PRO A 114 -23.99 11.44 16.09
CA PRO A 114 -23.04 11.56 17.18
C PRO A 114 -23.73 11.35 18.54
N PRO A 115 -22.98 10.98 19.59
CA PRO A 115 -23.53 10.81 20.92
C PRO A 115 -24.06 12.15 21.44
N THR A 116 -25.33 12.20 21.81
CA THR A 116 -25.97 13.38 22.44
C THR A 116 -25.83 13.27 23.95
N GLU A 117 -25.38 14.34 24.61
CA GLU A 117 -25.23 14.39 26.07
C GLU A 117 -26.62 14.28 26.74
N GLY A 118 -26.84 13.20 27.49
CA GLY A 118 -27.98 13.06 28.41
C GLY A 118 -29.15 12.17 27.95
N GLU A 119 -29.16 11.60 26.74
CA GLU A 119 -30.22 10.67 26.34
C GLU A 119 -29.85 9.19 26.59
N ASN A 120 -30.73 8.49 27.29
CA ASN A 120 -30.62 7.09 27.68
C ASN A 120 -30.68 6.16 26.45
N GLY A 121 -29.52 5.81 25.89
CA GLY A 121 -29.33 4.68 24.99
C GLY A 121 -29.88 4.83 23.56
N GLY A 122 -29.24 4.15 22.61
CA GLY A 122 -29.62 4.18 21.19
C GLY A 122 -31.07 3.75 20.91
N GLN A 123 -31.72 3.02 21.82
CA GLN A 123 -33.09 2.55 21.64
C GLN A 123 -34.14 3.68 21.74
N VAL A 124 -33.93 4.66 22.63
CA VAL A 124 -34.85 5.81 22.81
C VAL A 124 -34.67 6.80 21.67
N LEU A 125 -33.43 6.99 21.22
CA LEU A 125 -33.12 7.75 20.01
C LEU A 125 -33.76 7.12 18.78
N GLY A 126 -33.72 5.79 18.67
CA GLY A 126 -34.33 5.09 17.53
C GLY A 126 -35.83 5.24 17.42
N SER A 127 -36.57 5.18 18.53
CA SER A 127 -38.02 5.39 18.49
C SER A 127 -38.40 6.82 18.11
N LYS A 128 -37.62 7.83 18.54
CA LYS A 128 -37.80 9.23 18.19
C LYS A 128 -37.47 9.52 16.72
N VAL A 129 -36.41 8.90 16.20
CA VAL A 129 -36.06 8.99 14.77
C VAL A 129 -37.13 8.34 13.90
N LEU A 130 -37.65 7.18 14.31
CA LEU A 130 -38.77 6.50 13.66
C LEU A 130 -40.02 7.39 13.57
N SER A 131 -40.43 8.04 14.68
CA SER A 131 -41.62 8.89 14.67
C SER A 131 -41.46 10.07 13.71
N VAL A 132 -40.30 10.74 13.74
CA VAL A 132 -40.01 11.88 12.86
C VAL A 132 -40.01 11.47 11.39
N ILE A 133 -39.41 10.32 11.04
CA ILE A 133 -39.35 9.85 9.66
C ILE A 133 -40.72 9.41 9.15
N ASN A 134 -41.51 8.73 9.98
CA ASN A 134 -42.87 8.32 9.64
C ASN A 134 -43.78 9.54 9.38
N GLU A 135 -43.68 10.58 10.22
CA GLU A 135 -44.42 11.83 10.04
C GLU A 135 -43.97 12.60 8.80
N ALA A 136 -42.67 12.71 8.55
CA ALA A 136 -42.14 13.46 7.42
C ALA A 136 -42.45 12.80 6.07
N THR A 137 -42.44 11.47 6.02
CA THR A 137 -42.47 10.73 4.75
C THR A 137 -43.85 10.10 4.46
N ASN A 138 -44.82 10.20 5.39
CA ASN A 138 -46.16 9.61 5.28
C ASN A 138 -46.13 8.13 4.84
N GLN A 139 -45.14 7.37 5.32
CA GLN A 139 -44.99 5.94 5.03
C GLN A 139 -44.47 5.21 6.26
N HIS A 140 -44.71 3.91 6.30
CA HIS A 140 -44.19 3.06 7.37
C HIS A 140 -42.70 2.79 7.15
N ALA A 141 -41.88 3.33 8.03
CA ALA A 141 -40.48 3.00 8.16
C ALA A 141 -40.31 1.90 9.21
N ALA A 142 -39.59 0.84 8.87
CA ALA A 142 -39.27 -0.25 9.78
C ALA A 142 -37.79 -0.19 10.18
N VAL A 143 -37.50 -0.20 11.49
CA VAL A 143 -36.12 -0.34 11.96
C VAL A 143 -35.66 -1.77 11.75
N LYS A 144 -34.58 -1.92 11.00
CA LYS A 144 -33.91 -3.18 10.79
C LYS A 144 -32.92 -3.45 11.92
N ARG A 145 -32.18 -2.41 12.33
CA ARG A 145 -31.10 -2.54 13.31
C ARG A 145 -30.80 -1.21 13.98
N ILE A 146 -30.48 -1.26 15.27
CA ILE A 146 -29.91 -0.14 16.02
C ILE A 146 -28.59 -0.64 16.60
N GLU A 147 -27.50 0.05 16.29
CA GLU A 147 -26.21 -0.13 16.93
C GLU A 147 -25.89 1.10 17.75
N PHE A 148 -25.49 0.87 19.00
CA PHE A 148 -25.02 1.94 19.87
C PHE A 148 -23.59 1.62 20.29
N VAL A 149 -22.70 2.57 20.06
CA VAL A 149 -21.30 2.51 20.51
C VAL A 149 -21.10 3.60 21.55
N GLY A 150 -20.75 3.20 22.77
CA GLY A 150 -20.46 4.14 23.85
C GLY A 150 -19.18 4.94 23.55
N PRO A 151 -19.13 6.24 23.90
CA PRO A 151 -17.97 7.10 23.63
C PRO A 151 -16.68 6.58 24.30
N SER A 152 -16.79 5.91 25.45
CA SER A 152 -15.64 5.28 26.12
C SER A 152 -15.02 4.16 25.28
N VAL A 153 -15.86 3.28 24.70
CA VAL A 153 -15.37 2.17 23.87
C VAL A 153 -14.79 2.69 22.56
N GLY A 154 -15.39 3.72 21.96
CA GLY A 154 -14.86 4.35 20.76
C GLY A 154 -13.48 4.99 20.99
N ALA A 155 -13.30 5.67 22.12
CA ALA A 155 -12.01 6.25 22.50
C ALA A 155 -10.92 5.17 22.70
N ASP A 156 -11.25 4.06 23.36
CA ASP A 156 -10.34 2.92 23.52
C ASP A 156 -9.99 2.29 22.16
N LEU A 157 -10.96 2.17 21.26
CA LEU A 157 -10.74 1.67 19.89
C LEU A 157 -9.80 2.58 19.10
N ALA A 158 -10.00 3.91 19.20
CA ALA A 158 -9.14 4.90 18.55
C ALA A 158 -7.69 4.83 19.07
N GLN A 159 -7.52 4.78 20.40
CA GLN A 159 -6.22 4.68 21.05
C GLN A 159 -5.49 3.39 20.65
N ASN A 160 -6.18 2.25 20.73
CA ASN A 160 -5.60 0.96 20.40
C ASN A 160 -5.29 0.83 18.90
N GLY A 161 -6.16 1.36 18.03
CA GLY A 161 -5.93 1.43 16.59
C GLY A 161 -4.71 2.27 16.22
N ALA A 162 -4.57 3.45 16.86
CA ALA A 162 -3.40 4.31 16.66
C ALA A 162 -2.10 3.63 17.09
N MET A 163 -2.10 2.98 18.25
CA MET A 163 -0.94 2.22 18.73
C MET A 163 -0.59 1.04 17.81
N ALA A 164 -1.60 0.30 17.35
CA ALA A 164 -1.40 -0.81 16.42
C ALA A 164 -0.78 -0.35 15.09
N LEU A 165 -1.24 0.77 14.54
CA LEU A 165 -0.71 1.33 13.30
C LEU A 165 0.76 1.76 13.44
N ILE A 166 1.12 2.39 14.56
CA ILE A 166 2.52 2.77 14.84
C ILE A 166 3.41 1.54 14.93
N VAL A 167 3.00 0.51 15.69
CA VAL A 167 3.76 -0.74 15.83
C VAL A 167 3.91 -1.45 14.48
N ALA A 168 2.84 -1.49 13.67
CA ALA A 168 2.87 -2.07 12.33
C ALA A 168 3.88 -1.36 11.42
N LEU A 169 3.88 -0.03 11.38
CA LEU A 169 4.83 0.76 10.59
C LEU A 169 6.29 0.52 11.00
N ILE A 170 6.57 0.48 12.31
CA ILE A 170 7.91 0.18 12.83
C ILE A 170 8.32 -1.25 12.42
N SER A 171 7.43 -2.21 12.58
CA SER A 171 7.70 -3.61 12.22
C SER A 171 7.97 -3.78 10.71
N ALA A 172 7.21 -3.10 9.86
CA ALA A 172 7.39 -3.11 8.42
C ALA A 172 8.72 -2.47 8.02
N LYS A 173 9.05 -1.29 8.56
CA LYS A 173 10.33 -0.62 8.30
C LYS A 173 11.51 -1.48 8.75
N CYS A 174 11.42 -2.10 9.92
CA CYS A 174 12.46 -2.99 10.45
C CYS A 174 12.66 -4.23 9.54
N ARG A 175 11.57 -4.84 9.06
CA ARG A 175 11.65 -5.97 8.13
C ARG A 175 12.31 -5.59 6.81
N ILE A 176 11.93 -4.45 6.23
CA ILE A 176 12.51 -3.94 4.97
C ILE A 176 14.01 -3.69 5.15
N ASP A 177 14.40 -3.10 6.29
CA ASP A 177 15.80 -2.83 6.61
C ASP A 177 16.60 -4.13 6.72
N SER A 178 16.10 -5.11 7.46
CA SER A 178 16.74 -6.43 7.62
C SER A 178 16.87 -7.20 6.29
N ALA A 179 15.84 -7.14 5.44
CA ALA A 179 15.89 -7.73 4.10
C ALA A 179 16.93 -7.04 3.20
N SER A 180 17.02 -5.71 3.28
CA SER A 180 17.98 -4.90 2.51
C SER A 180 19.42 -5.16 2.98
N VAL A 181 19.64 -5.27 4.29
CA VAL A 181 20.94 -5.58 4.89
C VAL A 181 21.41 -7.01 4.53
N THR A 182 20.48 -7.97 4.45
CA THR A 182 20.80 -9.35 4.05
C THR A 182 21.24 -9.43 2.58
N SER A 183 20.65 -8.60 1.70
CA SER A 183 20.99 -8.54 0.27
C SER A 183 22.33 -7.86 -0.03
N LEU A 184 22.92 -7.11 0.93
CA LEU A 184 24.19 -6.40 0.76
C LEU A 184 25.40 -7.20 1.27
N LYS A 185 25.21 -8.44 1.74
CA LYS A 185 26.33 -9.27 2.17
C LYS A 185 27.14 -9.70 0.94
N PRO A 186 28.40 -9.26 0.76
CA PRO A 186 29.19 -9.68 -0.38
C PRO A 186 29.39 -11.20 -0.30
N HIS A 187 28.95 -11.92 -1.32
CA HIS A 187 29.39 -13.30 -1.51
C HIS A 187 30.92 -13.26 -1.64
N GLY A 188 31.62 -13.82 -0.66
CA GLY A 188 33.07 -14.00 -0.73
C GLY A 188 33.44 -14.75 -2.03
N PRO A 189 34.68 -14.59 -2.51
CA PRO A 189 35.07 -15.11 -3.81
C PRO A 189 34.76 -16.61 -3.87
N MET A 190 33.83 -16.99 -4.76
CA MET A 190 33.64 -18.38 -5.11
C MET A 190 34.94 -18.85 -5.74
N MET A 191 35.73 -19.63 -4.99
CA MET A 191 36.78 -20.43 -5.59
C MET A 191 36.11 -21.42 -6.53
N HIS A 192 36.03 -21.07 -7.80
CA HIS A 192 35.70 -22.01 -8.85
C HIS A 192 36.76 -23.11 -8.81
N PRO A 193 36.39 -24.39 -8.69
CA PRO A 193 37.33 -25.47 -8.92
C PRO A 193 37.84 -25.33 -10.35
N ALA A 194 39.16 -25.18 -10.51
CA ALA A 194 39.81 -25.05 -11.81
C ALA A 194 39.38 -26.22 -12.71
N MET A 195 38.53 -25.93 -13.68
CA MET A 195 38.10 -26.90 -14.68
C MET A 195 39.31 -27.14 -15.59
N ARG A 196 39.99 -28.26 -15.35
CA ARG A 196 41.16 -28.69 -16.12
C ARG A 196 40.66 -29.09 -17.52
N TYR A 197 40.79 -28.21 -18.50
CA TYR A 197 40.56 -28.58 -19.90
C TYR A 197 41.69 -29.50 -20.37
N PRO A 198 41.40 -30.60 -21.08
CA PRO A 198 42.44 -31.40 -21.72
C PRO A 198 43.02 -30.61 -22.89
N SER A 199 44.35 -30.46 -22.93
CA SER A 199 45.07 -29.88 -24.05
C SER A 199 44.89 -30.77 -25.28
N THR A 200 44.17 -30.29 -26.29
CA THR A 200 44.20 -30.92 -27.62
C THR A 200 45.52 -30.56 -28.30
N ASP A 201 46.46 -31.50 -28.28
CA ASP A 201 47.71 -31.41 -29.04
C ASP A 201 47.43 -31.34 -30.56
N PRO A 202 48.04 -30.42 -31.31
CA PRO A 202 47.89 -30.33 -32.75
C PRO A 202 49.07 -31.06 -33.42
N ASN A 203 49.04 -32.39 -33.53
CA ASN A 203 49.93 -33.06 -34.49
C ASN A 203 49.37 -34.40 -35.01
N PRO A 204 49.01 -34.50 -36.30
CA PRO A 204 48.45 -35.71 -36.89
C PRO A 204 49.57 -36.61 -37.43
N SER A 205 50.39 -37.18 -36.56
CA SER A 205 51.29 -38.27 -36.97
C SER A 205 51.86 -39.02 -35.78
N ARG A 206 51.06 -39.93 -35.19
CA ARG A 206 51.55 -41.19 -34.60
C ARG A 206 50.40 -42.07 -34.16
N THR A 207 50.11 -43.05 -35.01
CA THR A 207 49.38 -44.27 -34.70
C THR A 207 50.14 -45.09 -33.65
N ALA A 208 49.50 -45.42 -32.53
CA ALA A 208 49.86 -46.52 -31.62
C ALA A 208 48.55 -46.92 -30.90
N ILE A 209 47.81 -47.93 -31.37
CA ILE A 209 47.90 -49.35 -30.99
C ILE A 209 47.93 -49.58 -29.48
N GLY A 210 46.86 -50.21 -28.98
CA GLY A 210 46.75 -50.88 -27.68
C GLY A 210 45.95 -50.05 -26.65
N THR A 211 44.98 -50.56 -25.90
CA THR A 211 44.47 -51.92 -25.70
C THR A 211 43.11 -51.80 -25.02
N ILE A 212 42.24 -52.75 -25.32
CA ILE A 212 40.93 -53.00 -24.71
C ILE A 212 41.11 -53.25 -23.21
N SER A 213 40.32 -52.61 -22.34
CA SER A 213 39.96 -53.17 -21.04
C SER A 213 38.60 -52.67 -20.60
N ALA A 214 37.67 -53.61 -20.53
CA ALA A 214 36.31 -53.45 -20.03
C ALA A 214 36.30 -53.27 -18.50
N ALA A 215 35.39 -52.45 -17.99
CA ALA A 215 34.81 -52.63 -16.67
C ALA A 215 33.39 -52.04 -16.63
N GLU A 216 32.46 -52.94 -16.34
CA GLU A 216 30.99 -52.92 -16.29
C GLU A 216 30.38 -51.91 -15.28
N PRO A 217 29.10 -51.50 -15.45
CA PRO A 217 28.35 -50.67 -14.50
C PRO A 217 27.75 -51.43 -13.29
N ARG A 218 27.60 -50.73 -12.17
CA ARG A 218 26.48 -50.89 -11.20
C ARG A 218 26.10 -49.53 -10.62
#